data_AF-A0A958VDP0-F1
#
_entry.id   AF-A0A958VDP0-F1
#
_cell.length_a   1.000
_cell.length_b   1.000
_cell.length_c   1.000
_cell.angle_alpha   90.00
_cell.angle_beta   90.00
_cell.angle_gamma   90.00
#
_symmetry.space_group_name_H-M   'P 1'
#
loop_
_entity.id
_entity.type
_entity.pdbx_description
1 polymer ?
#
loop_
_entity_poly.entity_id
_entity_poly.type
_entity_poly.pdbx_seq_one_letter_code
_entity_poly.pdbx_strand_id
1 'polypeptide(L)'
;MKFLLLFPILLLFNIESFTQDSLTLNEFDQLVVQYQEKMSSKDSLNTKDLIVLVRIYNTLEIAEVAHSDKNGNFKKFKDEFDAHWMDRVVNNLHFVWTRGGGLYSVKHGLRLGYSYWQSEKDLFQVDVSE
;
A
#
# COMPACT_ATOMS: atom_id res chain seq x y z
N MET A 1 -27.71 41.21 32.58
CA MET A 1 -28.23 40.36 31.48
C MET A 1 -27.30 40.52 30.27
N LYS A 2 -26.86 39.40 29.65
CA LYS A 2 -26.59 39.14 28.21
C LYS A 2 -26.35 40.38 27.29
N PHE A 3 -25.35 40.49 26.39
CA PHE A 3 -24.73 39.53 25.46
C PHE A 3 -23.61 40.21 24.62
N LEU A 4 -22.67 39.41 24.06
CA LEU A 4 -21.89 39.58 22.79
C LEU A 4 -20.86 40.76 22.73
N LEU A 5 -19.61 40.65 22.27
CA LEU A 5 -18.96 39.94 21.14
C LEU A 5 -17.41 40.00 21.28
N LEU A 6 -16.71 39.39 20.32
CA LEU A 6 -15.28 39.46 19.94
C LEU A 6 -14.48 38.22 20.44
N PHE A 7 -13.98 37.31 19.61
CA PHE A 7 -13.41 37.38 18.26
C PHE A 7 -13.64 36.04 17.52
N PRO A 8 -13.89 36.05 16.19
CA PRO A 8 -13.55 34.89 15.37
C PRO A 8 -12.02 34.88 15.20
N ILE A 9 -11.35 33.88 15.80
CA ILE A 9 -10.00 33.53 15.37
C ILE A 9 -10.17 32.89 13.98
N LEU A 10 -9.98 33.69 12.95
CA LEU A 10 -9.56 33.21 11.64
C LEU A 10 -8.20 32.52 11.84
N LEU A 11 -8.23 31.20 12.07
CA LEU A 11 -7.12 30.35 11.70
C LEU A 11 -7.29 30.05 10.22
N LEU A 12 -6.65 30.89 9.42
CA LEU A 12 -6.28 30.58 8.04
C LEU A 12 -5.49 29.28 8.07
N PHE A 13 -6.16 28.16 7.84
CA PHE A 13 -5.48 26.97 7.35
C PHE A 13 -5.02 27.32 5.95
N ASN A 14 -3.71 27.55 5.80
CA ASN A 14 -3.01 27.39 4.54
C ASN A 14 -3.23 25.95 4.07
N ILE A 15 -4.33 25.72 3.34
CA ILE A 15 -4.55 24.52 2.54
C ILE A 15 -3.92 24.83 1.19
N GLU A 16 -2.59 24.83 1.13
CA GLU A 16 -1.88 24.75 -0.14
C GLU A 16 -0.89 23.60 -0.04
N SER A 17 -1.09 22.62 -0.91
CA SER A 17 -0.19 21.52 -1.28
C SER A 17 0.00 20.35 -0.29
N PHE A 18 -1.00 19.46 -0.24
CA PHE A 18 -0.74 18.02 -0.11
C PHE A 18 -1.85 17.24 -0.84
N THR A 19 -1.84 17.28 -2.18
CA THR A 19 -2.67 16.39 -2.99
C THR A 19 -1.97 15.03 -3.03
N GLN A 20 -2.28 14.22 -2.04
CA GLN A 20 -1.96 12.81 -2.00
C GLN A 20 -3.03 12.08 -2.82
N ASP A 21 -2.77 11.86 -4.10
CA ASP A 21 -3.72 11.19 -4.99
C ASP A 21 -3.72 9.68 -4.67
N SER A 22 -4.63 9.26 -3.79
CA SER A 22 -4.93 7.84 -3.55
C SER A 22 -5.71 7.27 -4.74
N LEU A 23 -5.32 6.08 -5.21
CA LEU A 23 -6.04 5.37 -6.28
C LEU A 23 -7.50 5.06 -5.86
N THR A 24 -8.44 5.23 -6.80
CA THR A 24 -9.78 4.67 -6.67
C THR A 24 -9.74 3.13 -6.75
N LEU A 25 -10.81 2.45 -6.32
CA LEU A 25 -10.88 0.99 -6.38
C LEU A 25 -10.72 0.43 -7.81
N ASN A 26 -11.27 1.13 -8.82
CA ASN A 26 -11.14 0.70 -10.22
C ASN A 26 -9.70 0.86 -10.73
N GLU A 27 -9.03 1.96 -10.37
CA GLU A 27 -7.62 2.16 -10.74
C GLU A 27 -6.72 1.15 -10.03
N PHE A 28 -7.04 0.80 -8.79
CA PHE A 28 -6.34 -0.25 -8.06
C PHE A 28 -6.56 -1.63 -8.68
N ASP A 29 -7.78 -2.01 -9.08
CA ASP A 29 -8.03 -3.28 -9.80
C ASP A 29 -7.25 -3.36 -11.11
N GLN A 30 -7.18 -2.27 -11.89
CA GLN A 30 -6.37 -2.22 -13.09
C GLN A 30 -4.87 -2.39 -12.80
N LEU A 31 -4.37 -1.78 -11.73
CA LEU A 31 -2.98 -1.95 -11.28
C LEU A 31 -2.70 -3.41 -10.87
N VAL A 32 -3.62 -4.06 -10.15
CA VAL A 32 -3.52 -5.48 -9.78
C VAL A 32 -3.41 -6.36 -11.04
N VAL A 33 -4.28 -6.15 -12.03
CA VAL A 33 -4.27 -6.90 -13.29
C VAL A 33 -2.95 -6.69 -14.04
N GLN A 34 -2.49 -5.44 -14.16
CA GLN A 34 -1.22 -5.12 -14.81
C GLN A 34 -0.04 -5.86 -14.16
N TYR A 35 0.02 -5.89 -12.83
CA TYR A 35 1.11 -6.56 -12.13
C TYR A 35 0.96 -8.08 -12.08
N GLN A 36 -0.26 -8.63 -12.17
CA GLN A 36 -0.45 -10.06 -12.45
C GLN A 36 0.14 -10.47 -13.80
N GLU A 37 -0.06 -9.67 -14.84
CA GLU A 37 0.50 -9.93 -16.16
C GLU A 37 2.03 -9.87 -16.13
N LYS A 38 2.61 -8.86 -15.46
CA LYS A 38 4.06 -8.75 -15.25
C LYS A 38 4.65 -9.93 -14.48
N MET A 39 3.97 -10.39 -13.43
CA MET A 39 4.39 -11.58 -12.68
C MET A 39 4.35 -12.85 -13.57
N SER A 40 3.35 -12.94 -14.46
CA SER A 40 3.15 -14.08 -15.34
C SER A 40 4.11 -14.11 -16.54
N SER A 41 4.55 -12.95 -17.04
CA SER A 41 5.43 -12.87 -18.21
C SER A 41 6.85 -13.37 -17.94
N LYS A 42 7.22 -13.60 -16.66
CA LYS A 42 8.56 -14.00 -16.20
C LYS A 42 9.67 -13.04 -16.59
N ASP A 43 9.33 -11.82 -17.00
CA ASP A 43 10.32 -10.75 -17.17
C ASP A 43 11.00 -10.46 -15.83
N SER A 44 12.26 -10.05 -15.89
CA SER A 44 12.98 -9.64 -14.68
C SER A 44 12.40 -8.30 -14.19
N LEU A 45 11.60 -8.37 -13.13
CA LEU A 45 11.08 -7.19 -12.44
C LEU A 45 12.24 -6.40 -11.81
N ASN A 46 12.24 -5.09 -11.99
CA ASN A 46 13.22 -4.21 -11.37
C ASN A 46 12.82 -3.89 -9.92
N THR A 47 13.69 -3.18 -9.19
CA THR A 47 13.42 -2.77 -7.81
C THR A 47 12.11 -1.99 -7.65
N LYS A 48 11.77 -1.08 -8.57
CA LYS A 48 10.52 -0.30 -8.51
C LYS A 48 9.30 -1.22 -8.65
N ASP A 49 9.34 -2.17 -9.59
CA ASP A 49 8.26 -3.15 -9.77
C ASP A 49 8.06 -4.01 -8.51
N LEU A 50 9.15 -4.47 -7.88
CA LEU A 50 9.08 -5.26 -6.65
C LEU A 50 8.47 -4.48 -5.48
N ILE A 51 8.75 -3.17 -5.39
CA ILE A 51 8.14 -2.28 -4.39
C ILE A 51 6.63 -2.18 -4.62
N VAL A 52 6.19 -2.04 -5.87
CA VAL A 52 4.77 -1.96 -6.19
C VAL A 52 4.05 -3.28 -5.87
N LEU A 53 4.67 -4.44 -6.14
CA LEU A 53 4.12 -5.73 -5.75
C LEU A 53 3.87 -5.83 -4.23
N VAL A 54 4.83 -5.41 -3.41
CA VAL A 54 4.68 -5.39 -1.94
C VAL A 54 3.51 -4.50 -1.51
N ARG A 55 3.38 -3.33 -2.13
CA ARG A 55 2.33 -2.37 -1.79
C ARG A 55 0.95 -2.91 -2.17
N ILE A 56 0.79 -3.48 -3.36
CA ILE A 56 -0.45 -4.18 -3.75
C ILE A 56 -0.76 -5.27 -2.72
N TYR A 57 0.20 -6.15 -2.42
CA TYR A 57 0.00 -7.25 -1.46
C TYR A 57 -0.50 -6.75 -0.10
N ASN A 58 0.15 -5.72 0.46
CA ASN A 58 -0.26 -5.16 1.76
C ASN A 58 -1.62 -4.48 1.70
N THR A 59 -1.98 -3.83 0.59
CA THR A 59 -3.32 -3.24 0.42
C THR A 59 -4.39 -4.32 0.36
N LEU A 60 -4.12 -5.46 -0.30
CA LEU A 60 -5.05 -6.59 -0.37
C LEU A 60 -5.25 -7.31 0.98
N GLU A 61 -4.26 -7.25 1.87
CA GLU A 61 -4.37 -7.78 3.23
C GLU A 61 -5.39 -7.01 4.10
N ILE A 62 -5.78 -5.79 3.69
CA ILE A 62 -6.82 -5.02 4.39
C ILE A 62 -8.19 -5.63 4.12
N ALA A 63 -8.90 -6.01 5.19
CA ALA A 63 -10.18 -6.73 5.10
C ALA A 63 -11.24 -6.02 4.24
N GLU A 64 -11.32 -4.69 4.25
CA GLU A 64 -12.26 -3.92 3.41
C GLU A 64 -12.00 -4.13 1.91
N VAL A 65 -10.72 -4.12 1.51
CA VAL A 65 -10.32 -4.32 0.11
C VAL A 65 -10.56 -5.78 -0.30
N ALA A 66 -10.21 -6.74 0.56
CA ALA A 66 -10.43 -8.16 0.28
C ALA A 66 -11.91 -8.50 0.00
N HIS A 67 -12.86 -7.89 0.73
CA HIS A 67 -14.29 -8.09 0.49
C HIS A 67 -14.81 -7.47 -0.82
N SER A 68 -14.02 -6.61 -1.47
CA SER A 68 -14.39 -5.97 -2.73
C SER A 68 -13.98 -6.76 -3.98
N ASP A 69 -13.33 -7.92 -3.83
CA ASP A 69 -12.87 -8.78 -4.94
C ASP A 69 -14.05 -9.49 -5.65
N LYS A 70 -14.64 -8.81 -6.62
CA LYS A 70 -15.79 -9.35 -7.40
C LYS A 70 -15.39 -10.34 -8.48
N ASN A 71 -14.19 -10.17 -9.05
CA ASN A 71 -13.73 -10.89 -10.24
C ASN A 71 -12.68 -11.98 -9.92
N GLY A 72 -12.27 -12.09 -8.65
CA GLY A 72 -11.22 -13.00 -8.20
C GLY A 72 -9.80 -12.54 -8.55
N ASN A 73 -9.64 -11.28 -8.97
CA ASN A 73 -8.34 -10.73 -9.37
C ASN A 73 -7.42 -10.59 -8.16
N PHE A 74 -7.94 -10.10 -7.04
CA PHE A 74 -7.15 -9.87 -5.83
C PHE A 74 -6.67 -11.19 -5.25
N LYS A 75 -7.56 -12.19 -5.21
CA LYS A 75 -7.17 -13.54 -4.79
C LYS A 75 -6.07 -14.13 -5.68
N LYS A 76 -6.22 -14.06 -7.01
CA LYS A 76 -5.21 -14.61 -7.94
C LYS A 76 -3.87 -13.90 -7.83
N PHE A 77 -3.86 -12.58 -7.67
CA PHE A 77 -2.63 -11.83 -7.41
C PHE A 77 -1.95 -12.33 -6.14
N LYS A 78 -2.71 -12.46 -5.04
CA LYS A 78 -2.17 -12.91 -3.75
C LYS A 78 -1.60 -14.32 -3.83
N ASP A 79 -2.35 -15.26 -4.43
CA ASP A 79 -1.92 -16.64 -4.62
C ASP A 79 -0.59 -16.70 -5.40
N GLU A 80 -0.46 -15.94 -6.49
CA GLU A 80 0.76 -15.90 -7.31
C GLU A 80 1.93 -15.24 -6.57
N PHE A 81 1.65 -14.16 -5.84
CA PHE A 81 2.66 -13.47 -5.03
C PHE A 81 3.23 -14.39 -3.94
N ASP A 82 2.36 -15.06 -3.19
CA ASP A 82 2.72 -15.98 -2.11
C ASP A 82 3.51 -17.19 -2.63
N ALA A 83 3.09 -17.78 -3.76
CA ALA A 83 3.69 -18.99 -4.29
C ALA A 83 5.06 -18.76 -4.94
N HIS A 84 5.26 -17.63 -5.64
CA HIS A 84 6.39 -17.50 -6.56
C HIS A 84 7.24 -16.23 -6.38
N TRP A 85 6.70 -15.18 -5.76
CA TRP A 85 7.36 -13.87 -5.69
C TRP A 85 7.84 -13.46 -4.31
N MET A 86 7.24 -14.00 -3.25
CA MET A 86 7.58 -13.70 -1.85
C MET A 86 9.09 -13.76 -1.60
N ASP A 87 9.74 -14.89 -1.89
CA ASP A 87 11.19 -15.07 -1.66
C ASP A 87 12.04 -14.09 -2.48
N ARG A 88 11.63 -13.80 -3.72
CA ARG A 88 12.36 -12.87 -4.59
C ARG A 88 12.30 -11.46 -4.03
N VAL A 89 11.11 -11.02 -3.62
CA VAL A 89 10.88 -9.70 -3.01
C VAL A 89 11.69 -9.56 -1.73
N VAL A 90 11.62 -10.56 -0.84
CA VAL A 90 12.34 -10.56 0.44
C VAL A 90 13.85 -10.39 0.22
N ASN A 91 14.42 -11.15 -0.71
CA ASN A 91 15.85 -11.12 -0.99
C ASN A 91 16.29 -9.84 -1.71
N ASN A 92 15.57 -9.40 -2.75
CA ASN A 92 15.97 -8.25 -3.57
C ASN A 92 15.74 -6.90 -2.87
N LEU A 93 14.73 -6.81 -2.00
CA LEU A 93 14.46 -5.60 -1.23
C LEU A 93 15.08 -5.66 0.18
N HIS A 94 15.87 -6.68 0.49
CA HIS A 94 16.59 -6.83 1.77
C HIS A 94 15.67 -6.74 2.99
N PHE A 95 14.56 -7.48 2.96
CA PHE A 95 13.68 -7.59 4.11
C PHE A 95 14.34 -8.38 5.24
N VAL A 96 14.12 -7.94 6.48
CA VAL A 96 14.56 -8.62 7.70
C VAL A 96 13.39 -8.84 8.65
N TRP A 97 13.49 -9.86 9.50
CA TRP A 97 12.51 -10.12 10.55
C TRP A 97 12.51 -9.02 11.61
N THR A 98 11.30 -8.55 11.94
CA THR A 98 11.07 -7.62 13.05
C THR A 98 10.63 -8.37 14.30
N ARG A 99 10.89 -7.79 15.48
CA ARG A 99 10.48 -8.35 16.78
C ARG A 99 8.97 -8.52 16.95
N GLY A 100 8.16 -7.93 16.05
CA GLY A 100 6.69 -8.01 16.05
C GLY A 100 6.10 -9.04 15.08
N GLY A 101 6.91 -9.91 14.47
CA GLY A 101 6.42 -11.03 13.65
C GLY A 101 6.18 -10.73 12.16
N GLY A 102 6.57 -9.54 11.68
CA GLY A 102 6.54 -9.20 10.25
C GLY A 102 7.93 -8.95 9.66
N LEU A 103 8.00 -8.82 8.34
CA LEU A 103 9.22 -8.49 7.62
C LEU A 103 9.27 -6.98 7.34
N TYR A 104 10.46 -6.39 7.45
CA TYR A 104 10.69 -4.97 7.15
C TYR A 104 11.95 -4.76 6.33
N SER A 105 11.85 -3.96 5.27
CA SER A 105 12.97 -3.45 4.48
C SER A 105 13.30 -2.04 4.94
N VAL A 106 14.38 -1.90 5.71
CA VAL A 106 14.85 -0.60 6.21
C VAL A 106 15.20 0.34 5.06
N LYS A 107 15.87 -0.17 4.03
CA LYS A 107 16.33 0.61 2.88
C LYS A 107 15.18 1.28 2.12
N HIS A 108 14.03 0.61 2.05
CA HIS A 108 12.89 1.06 1.25
C HIS A 108 11.72 1.56 2.10
N GLY A 109 11.84 1.49 3.42
CA GLY A 109 10.74 1.84 4.33
C GLY A 109 9.51 0.94 4.17
N LEU A 110 9.68 -0.29 3.68
CA LEU A 110 8.57 -1.18 3.33
C LEU A 110 8.39 -2.29 4.35
N ARG A 111 7.14 -2.65 4.57
CA ARG A 111 6.74 -3.78 5.39
C ARG A 111 6.15 -4.87 4.52
N LEU A 112 6.22 -6.12 4.96
CA LEU A 112 5.61 -7.24 4.28
C LEU A 112 4.92 -8.14 5.31
N GLY A 113 3.60 -8.29 5.16
CA GLY A 113 2.72 -9.00 6.09
C GLY A 113 2.22 -8.15 7.27
N TYR A 114 1.41 -8.73 8.15
CA TYR A 114 0.76 -8.04 9.28
C TYR A 114 1.65 -7.90 10.53
N SER A 115 1.54 -6.77 11.24
CA SER A 115 2.03 -6.57 12.61
C SER A 115 0.97 -5.74 13.28
N TYR A 116 0.58 -6.19 14.46
CA TYR A 116 -0.44 -5.60 15.31
C TYR A 116 -0.11 -4.17 15.83
N TRP A 117 0.91 -3.49 15.30
CA TRP A 117 1.53 -2.30 15.91
C TRP A 117 1.52 -1.02 15.05
N GLN A 118 0.78 -0.95 13.94
CA GLN A 118 0.61 0.31 13.18
C GLN A 118 -0.85 0.56 12.79
N SER A 119 -1.25 1.83 12.85
CA SER A 119 -2.60 2.27 12.50
C SER A 119 -2.86 2.16 10.99
N GLU A 120 -4.09 1.80 10.63
CA GLU A 120 -4.58 1.63 9.25
C GLU A 120 -4.22 2.78 8.28
N LYS A 121 -3.95 3.98 8.79
CA LYS A 121 -3.63 5.19 8.02
C LYS A 121 -2.36 5.11 7.17
N ASP A 122 -1.39 4.28 7.55
CA ASP A 122 -0.14 4.10 6.78
C ASP A 122 -0.26 3.03 5.68
N LEU A 123 -1.34 2.24 5.68
CA LEU A 123 -1.54 1.10 4.77
C LEU A 123 -2.21 1.50 3.44
N PHE A 124 -2.84 2.67 3.38
CA PHE A 124 -3.57 3.16 2.18
C PHE A 124 -2.73 4.07 1.28
N GLN A 125 -1.44 4.28 1.58
CA GLN A 125 -0.59 5.16 0.80
C GLN A 125 0.32 4.35 -0.14
N VAL A 126 -0.22 3.93 -1.27
CA VAL A 126 0.62 3.48 -2.40
C VAL A 126 1.14 4.74 -3.10
N ASP A 127 2.23 5.31 -2.60
CA ASP A 127 2.84 6.48 -3.22
C ASP A 127 3.59 6.11 -4.51
N VAL A 128 2.94 6.25 -5.67
CA VAL A 128 3.53 5.99 -6.99
C VAL A 128 4.36 7.16 -7.54
N SER A 129 4.61 8.21 -6.76
CA SER A 129 5.50 9.29 -7.20
C SER A 129 6.98 8.91 -7.00
N GLU A 130 7.77 9.08 -8.07
CA GLU A 130 9.22 8.83 -8.09
C GLU A 130 10.02 9.89 -7.34
#